data_AF-A0A0N0AQG2-F1
#
_entry.id   AF-A0A0N0AQG2-F1
#
_cell.length_a   1.000
_cell.length_b   1.000
_cell.length_c   1.000
_cell.angle_alpha   90.00
_cell.angle_beta   90.00
_cell.angle_gamma   90.00
#
_symmetry.space_group_name_H-M   'P 1'
#
loop_
_entity.id
_entity.type
_entity.pdbx_description
1 polymer ?
#
loop_
_entity_poly.entity_id
_entity_poly.type
_entity_poly.pdbx_seq_one_letter_code
_entity_poly.pdbx_strand_id
1 'polypeptide(L)'
;MKTLAAPIAKHSDSVIEDPRLLDVAMAVFHAYTTGSPRSGGFTRGELRDACGGVAEVHDFEQRFNTFLASEMLLPSFPRPHEHRYILDPLSMVFLLFLERINRQGGITEVLVLLDSTRSAIERNQASRADVHRALLRTRQTLIVFTDHLLSMLRSRPLRELIVEQERYRDPGLVQQVGELQKLVVARFQDLERPAREALESAQDYAGATSDFIDRLIDAGALNRGFDLFHPEQYRDAAKKRSMEELAAVFTHVVADPPDLGISPAALIEAVEALSPTGPLPGAPPPRPERDAPQDNPLRDIARKGQERRRQMLEQAELILGEHDSIDITDLLRDLGWPGGMRLLTDLISVSGPDAPYEVKMTDGFFVHPAEEMTYLSQVRLHRNPKWGPDAAEYHPLPEPDEGNDIS
;
A
#
# COMPACT_ATOMS: atom_id res chain seq x y z
N MET A 1 -5.15 32.75 25.06
CA MET A 1 -4.69 31.54 24.34
C MET A 1 -5.60 30.32 24.52
N LYS A 2 -6.21 30.07 25.69
CA LYS A 2 -7.23 29.01 25.84
C LYS A 2 -8.45 29.17 24.92
N THR A 3 -8.70 30.38 24.42
CA THR A 3 -9.87 30.75 23.60
C THR A 3 -9.79 30.29 22.13
N LEU A 4 -8.59 30.12 21.56
CA LEU A 4 -8.43 29.81 20.12
C LEU A 4 -8.56 28.32 19.78
N ALA A 5 -8.27 27.42 20.72
CA ALA A 5 -8.38 25.96 20.53
C ALA A 5 -9.78 25.40 20.87
N ALA A 6 -10.53 26.11 21.72
CA ALA A 6 -11.85 25.73 22.22
C ALA A 6 -12.93 25.46 21.14
N PRO A 7 -12.98 26.17 19.99
CA PRO A 7 -14.01 25.90 19.00
C PRO A 7 -13.80 24.58 18.25
N ILE A 8 -12.62 23.95 18.29
CA ILE A 8 -12.34 22.71 17.54
C ILE A 8 -12.33 21.47 18.43
N ALA A 9 -12.03 21.65 19.72
CA ALA A 9 -12.16 20.62 20.74
C ALA A 9 -13.49 20.82 21.48
N LYS A 10 -14.61 20.34 20.93
CA LYS A 10 -15.87 20.36 21.68
C LYS A 10 -15.80 19.23 22.70
N HIS A 11 -15.27 19.60 23.87
CA HIS A 11 -15.09 18.82 25.10
C HIS A 11 -13.67 18.26 25.26
N SER A 12 -13.13 18.51 26.46
CA SER A 12 -11.85 18.01 26.94
C SER A 12 -11.86 16.48 26.93
N ASP A 13 -11.47 15.91 25.80
CA ASP A 13 -10.76 14.63 25.64
C ASP A 13 -10.65 14.20 24.16
N SER A 14 -11.02 15.06 23.21
CA SER A 14 -10.85 14.73 21.79
C SER A 14 -10.58 15.94 20.90
N VAL A 15 -9.47 15.86 20.17
CA VAL A 15 -9.07 16.79 19.11
C VAL A 15 -9.70 16.28 17.81
N ILE A 16 -10.62 17.08 17.24
CA ILE A 16 -11.22 16.90 15.90
C ILE A 16 -11.85 15.51 15.69
N GLU A 17 -13.03 15.30 16.27
CA GLU A 17 -13.80 14.07 16.04
C GLU A 17 -14.63 14.10 14.74
N ASP A 18 -14.95 15.29 14.21
CA ASP A 18 -15.75 15.43 12.98
C ASP A 18 -15.04 16.32 11.94
N PRO A 19 -14.46 15.71 10.89
CA PRO A 19 -13.85 16.42 9.76
C PRO A 19 -14.78 17.48 9.13
N ARG A 20 -16.11 17.25 9.16
CA ARG A 20 -17.09 18.17 8.58
C ARG A 20 -17.10 19.54 9.28
N LEU A 21 -16.77 19.57 10.58
CA LEU A 21 -16.70 20.82 11.34
C LEU A 21 -15.48 21.68 10.97
N LEU A 22 -14.43 21.06 10.43
CA LEU A 22 -13.30 21.76 9.83
C LEU A 22 -13.68 22.29 8.45
N ASP A 23 -14.41 21.52 7.65
CA ASP A 23 -14.84 21.95 6.32
C ASP A 23 -15.76 23.18 6.39
N VAL A 24 -16.68 23.24 7.37
CA VAL A 24 -17.49 24.45 7.63
C VAL A 24 -16.62 25.65 8.01
N ALA A 25 -15.59 25.44 8.84
CA ALA A 25 -14.66 26.52 9.18
C ALA A 25 -13.90 26.99 7.93
N MET A 26 -13.40 26.08 7.10
CA MET A 26 -12.73 26.45 5.86
C MET A 26 -13.67 27.21 4.91
N ALA A 27 -14.92 26.78 4.75
CA ALA A 27 -15.90 27.43 3.89
C ALA A 27 -16.24 28.87 4.36
N VAL A 28 -16.50 29.06 5.65
CA VAL A 28 -16.79 30.39 6.23
C VAL A 28 -15.61 31.34 6.01
N PHE A 29 -14.38 30.87 6.19
CA PHE A 29 -13.19 31.71 6.06
C PHE A 29 -12.80 31.95 4.61
N HIS A 30 -13.03 30.97 3.74
CA HIS A 30 -12.90 31.13 2.30
C HIS A 30 -13.81 32.25 1.78
N ALA A 31 -15.03 32.38 2.31
CA ALA A 31 -15.92 33.49 1.98
C ALA A 31 -15.28 34.88 2.26
N TYR A 32 -14.43 35.00 3.29
CA TYR A 32 -13.69 36.24 3.59
C TYR A 32 -12.46 36.47 2.71
N THR A 33 -11.88 35.44 2.10
CA THR A 33 -10.67 35.57 1.27
C THR A 33 -10.98 35.67 -0.23
N THR A 34 -12.06 35.04 -0.69
CA THR A 34 -12.46 35.06 -2.11
C THR A 34 -13.74 35.85 -2.38
N GLY A 35 -14.57 36.04 -1.37
CA GLY A 35 -15.74 36.90 -1.46
C GLY A 35 -15.36 38.38 -1.38
N SER A 36 -16.24 39.24 -1.91
CA SER A 36 -16.19 40.68 -1.69
C SER A 36 -17.21 41.05 -0.61
N PRO A 37 -16.83 41.08 0.69
CA PRO A 37 -17.75 41.52 1.72
C PRO A 37 -18.20 42.95 1.41
N ARG A 38 -19.49 43.21 1.56
CA ARG A 38 -19.99 44.59 1.60
C ARG A 38 -19.40 45.29 2.83
N SER A 39 -19.37 46.63 2.81
CA SER A 39 -18.77 47.43 3.89
C SER A 39 -19.22 46.93 5.27
N GLY A 40 -18.26 46.52 6.10
CA GLY A 40 -18.50 46.03 7.45
C GLY A 40 -18.58 44.50 7.61
N GLY A 41 -18.39 43.70 6.57
CA GLY A 41 -18.26 42.24 6.67
C GLY A 41 -19.47 41.47 6.10
N PHE A 42 -19.60 40.18 6.42
CA PHE A 42 -20.69 39.34 5.94
C PHE A 42 -21.83 39.21 6.96
N THR A 43 -23.05 39.10 6.48
CA THR A 43 -24.19 38.67 7.30
C THR A 43 -24.16 37.18 7.55
N ARG A 44 -24.87 36.73 8.59
CA ARG A 44 -25.03 35.29 8.89
C ARG A 44 -25.63 34.51 7.71
N GLY A 45 -26.58 35.10 6.99
CA GLY A 45 -27.19 34.51 5.79
C GLY A 45 -26.19 34.36 4.64
N GLU A 46 -25.42 35.40 4.33
CA GLU A 46 -24.38 35.34 3.28
C GLU A 46 -23.32 34.26 3.59
N LEU A 47 -22.90 34.12 4.86
CA LEU A 47 -21.97 33.06 5.27
C LEU A 47 -22.57 31.67 5.21
N ARG A 48 -23.86 31.52 5.56
CA ARG A 48 -24.58 30.25 5.44
C ARG A 48 -24.67 29.81 3.99
N ASP A 49 -25.03 30.75 3.10
CA ASP A 49 -25.17 30.46 1.67
C ASP A 49 -23.81 30.06 1.08
N ALA A 50 -22.71 30.68 1.52
CA ALA A 50 -21.36 30.27 1.16
C ALA A 50 -20.99 28.85 1.63
N CYS A 51 -21.63 28.33 2.67
CA CYS A 51 -21.42 26.97 3.19
C CYS A 51 -22.41 25.93 2.64
N GLY A 52 -23.34 26.31 1.77
CA GLY A 52 -24.48 25.46 1.39
C GLY A 52 -24.15 24.14 0.66
N GLY A 53 -22.90 23.95 0.22
CA GLY A 53 -22.41 22.68 -0.36
C GLY A 53 -21.52 21.85 0.56
N VAL A 54 -21.25 22.34 1.78
CA VAL A 54 -20.24 21.78 2.69
C VAL A 54 -20.87 21.22 3.96
N ALA A 55 -21.97 21.81 4.45
CA ALA A 55 -22.68 21.30 5.61
C ALA A 55 -24.18 21.63 5.60
N GLU A 56 -24.92 20.87 6.40
CA GLU A 56 -26.32 21.18 6.65
C GLU A 56 -26.47 22.46 7.47
N VAL A 57 -27.66 23.08 7.36
CA VAL A 57 -27.98 24.33 8.06
C VAL A 57 -27.74 24.20 9.56
N HIS A 58 -28.13 23.07 10.17
CA HIS A 58 -27.95 22.86 11.61
C HIS A 58 -26.48 22.93 12.04
N ASP A 59 -25.59 22.25 11.30
CA ASP A 59 -24.16 22.20 11.59
C ASP A 59 -23.50 23.57 11.42
N PHE A 60 -23.89 24.30 10.37
CA PHE A 60 -23.48 25.69 10.19
C PHE A 60 -23.90 26.55 11.38
N GLU A 61 -25.16 26.47 11.83
CA GLU A 61 -25.65 27.32 12.91
C GLU A 61 -24.95 27.05 14.24
N GLN A 62 -24.71 25.77 14.57
CA GLN A 62 -23.93 25.38 15.73
C GLN A 62 -22.49 25.90 15.64
N ARG A 63 -21.87 25.81 14.46
CA ARG A 63 -20.50 26.26 14.24
C ARG A 63 -20.37 27.78 14.31
N PHE A 64 -21.31 28.49 13.71
CA PHE A 64 -21.36 29.94 13.70
C PHE A 64 -21.42 30.52 15.12
N ASN A 65 -22.29 29.98 15.97
CA ASN A 65 -22.35 30.36 17.39
C ASN A 65 -21.03 30.07 18.13
N THR A 66 -20.33 29.01 17.74
CA THR A 66 -19.03 28.65 18.32
C THR A 66 -17.93 29.64 17.91
N PHE A 67 -17.94 30.12 16.68
CA PHE A 67 -17.04 31.18 16.21
C PHE A 67 -17.26 32.51 16.93
N LEU A 68 -18.52 32.86 17.23
CA LEU A 68 -18.84 34.04 18.04
C LEU A 68 -18.36 33.89 19.49
N ALA A 69 -18.67 32.75 20.13
CA ALA A 69 -18.26 32.48 21.51
C ALA A 69 -16.74 32.44 21.69
N SER A 70 -16.01 32.10 20.64
CA SER A 70 -14.55 32.02 20.62
C SER A 70 -13.89 33.28 20.05
N GLU A 71 -14.67 34.35 19.82
CA GLU A 71 -14.21 35.64 19.28
C GLU A 71 -13.51 35.54 17.91
N MET A 72 -13.74 34.47 17.16
CA MET A 72 -13.20 34.31 15.81
C MET A 72 -13.99 35.13 14.79
N LEU A 73 -15.29 35.27 15.03
CA LEU A 73 -16.15 36.21 14.33
C LEU A 73 -16.53 37.31 15.31
N LEU A 74 -16.26 38.55 14.94
CA LEU A 74 -16.59 39.72 15.73
C LEU A 74 -17.80 40.41 15.10
N PRO A 75 -18.83 40.75 15.90
CA PRO A 75 -19.94 41.50 15.37
C PRO A 75 -19.46 42.90 14.97
N SER A 76 -19.81 43.29 13.75
CA SER A 76 -19.55 44.61 13.17
C SER A 76 -20.91 45.27 12.98
N PHE A 77 -21.13 46.38 13.69
CA PHE A 77 -22.39 47.13 13.64
C PHE A 77 -22.17 48.46 12.93
N PRO A 78 -22.04 48.48 11.59
CA PRO A 78 -21.94 49.74 10.86
C PRO A 78 -23.25 50.56 10.96
N ARG A 79 -24.40 49.90 11.22
CA ARG A 79 -25.72 50.52 11.42
C ARG A 79 -26.54 49.74 12.46
N PRO A 80 -27.46 50.41 13.20
CA PRO A 80 -28.45 49.70 14.02
C PRO A 80 -29.28 48.79 13.11
N HIS A 81 -29.42 47.51 13.50
CA HIS A 81 -30.09 46.42 12.77
C HIS A 81 -29.30 45.71 11.67
N GLU A 82 -28.08 46.12 11.34
CA GLU A 82 -27.24 45.40 10.38
C GLU A 82 -26.27 44.47 11.14
N HIS A 83 -26.67 43.20 11.29
CA HIS A 83 -25.87 42.16 11.96
C HIS A 83 -24.82 41.59 10.99
N ARG A 84 -23.74 42.35 10.77
CA ARG A 84 -22.57 41.89 10.02
C ARG A 84 -21.50 41.37 10.97
N TYR A 85 -20.65 40.53 10.43
CA TYR A 85 -19.57 39.88 11.15
C TYR A 85 -18.28 40.11 10.36
N ILE A 86 -17.21 40.41 11.09
CA ILE A 86 -15.85 40.46 10.56
C ILE A 86 -15.07 39.31 11.15
N LEU A 87 -14.10 38.83 10.39
CA LEU A 87 -13.19 37.81 10.85
C LEU A 87 -12.05 38.43 11.65
N ASP A 88 -11.78 37.88 12.83
CA ASP A 88 -10.57 38.20 13.57
C ASP A 88 -9.31 37.72 12.80
N PRO A 89 -8.30 38.57 12.55
CA PRO A 89 -7.12 38.19 11.79
C PRO A 89 -6.33 37.02 12.39
N LEU A 90 -6.29 36.88 13.72
CA LEU A 90 -5.57 35.75 14.36
C LEU A 90 -6.26 34.42 14.08
N SER A 91 -7.58 34.44 13.91
CA SER A 91 -8.37 33.28 13.53
C SER A 91 -8.01 32.76 12.14
N MET A 92 -7.68 33.66 11.19
CA MET A 92 -7.17 33.27 9.87
C MET A 92 -5.79 32.63 9.97
N VAL A 93 -4.89 33.23 10.74
CA VAL A 93 -3.54 32.67 10.98
C VAL A 93 -3.62 31.29 11.62
N PHE A 94 -4.53 31.11 12.58
CA PHE A 94 -4.77 29.83 13.23
C PHE A 94 -5.31 28.77 12.27
N LEU A 95 -6.21 29.12 11.34
CA LEU A 95 -6.65 28.19 10.31
C LEU A 95 -5.54 27.80 9.35
N LEU A 96 -4.71 28.74 8.88
CA LEU A 96 -3.58 28.43 8.03
C LEU A 96 -2.60 27.47 8.72
N PHE A 97 -2.40 27.65 10.03
CA PHE A 97 -1.62 26.73 10.86
C PHE A 97 -2.26 25.33 10.94
N LEU A 98 -3.58 25.23 11.15
CA LEU A 98 -4.28 23.95 11.19
C LEU A 98 -4.31 23.23 9.83
N GLU A 99 -4.53 23.98 8.74
CA GLU A 99 -4.46 23.46 7.38
C GLU A 99 -3.07 22.89 7.09
N ARG A 100 -2.03 23.63 7.50
CA ARG A 100 -0.64 23.18 7.38
C ARG A 100 -0.38 21.92 8.20
N ILE A 101 -0.81 21.85 9.45
CA ILE A 101 -0.68 20.64 10.28
C ILE A 101 -1.43 19.45 9.66
N ASN A 102 -2.64 19.66 9.15
CA ASN A 102 -3.44 18.60 8.58
C ASN A 102 -2.89 18.08 7.24
N ARG A 103 -2.29 18.96 6.42
CA ARG A 103 -1.73 18.58 5.11
C ARG A 103 -0.28 18.10 5.17
N GLN A 104 0.55 18.71 6.01
CA GLN A 104 2.00 18.53 6.01
C GLN A 104 2.52 17.87 7.29
N GLY A 105 1.65 17.64 8.28
CA GLY A 105 2.01 17.04 9.55
C GLY A 105 2.59 18.05 10.55
N GLY A 106 2.72 17.63 11.82
CA GLY A 106 3.23 18.51 12.88
C GLY A 106 4.75 18.71 12.89
N ILE A 107 5.51 17.91 12.13
CA ILE A 107 6.97 18.08 11.98
C ILE A 107 7.33 19.37 11.24
N THR A 108 6.48 19.83 10.31
CA THR A 108 6.68 21.11 9.63
C THR A 108 6.78 22.28 10.62
N GLU A 109 6.04 22.24 11.74
CA GLU A 109 6.14 23.28 12.76
C GLU A 109 7.47 23.27 13.52
N VAL A 110 8.07 22.08 13.68
CA VAL A 110 9.43 21.97 14.22
C VAL A 110 10.42 22.63 13.26
N LEU A 111 10.30 22.41 11.96
CA LEU A 111 11.16 23.04 10.95
C LEU A 111 11.00 24.57 10.94
N VAL A 112 9.76 25.07 11.03
CA VAL A 112 9.50 26.52 11.15
C VAL A 112 10.14 27.10 12.41
N LEU A 113 10.05 26.41 13.54
CA LEU A 113 10.72 26.81 14.77
C LEU A 113 12.25 26.83 14.61
N LEU A 114 12.83 25.81 13.99
CA LEU A 114 14.26 25.70 13.74
C LEU A 114 14.77 26.82 12.82
N ASP A 115 14.09 27.07 11.70
CA ASP A 115 14.45 28.11 10.74
C ASP A 115 14.31 29.51 11.34
N SER A 116 13.22 29.77 12.09
CA SER A 116 13.06 31.03 12.81
C SER A 116 14.15 31.23 13.87
N THR A 117 14.56 30.17 14.56
CA THR A 117 15.62 30.23 15.57
C THR A 117 16.98 30.49 14.92
N ARG A 118 17.31 29.79 13.83
CA ARG A 118 18.52 30.00 13.04
C ARG A 118 18.59 31.46 12.56
N SER A 119 17.54 31.94 11.91
CA SER A 119 17.44 33.32 11.41
C SER A 119 17.64 34.35 12.52
N ALA A 120 17.08 34.12 13.71
CA ALA A 120 17.23 35.03 14.84
C ALA A 120 18.65 35.03 15.41
N ILE A 121 19.35 33.88 15.43
CA ILE A 121 20.75 33.80 15.85
C ILE A 121 21.65 34.55 14.86
N GLU A 122 21.49 34.31 13.55
CA GLU A 122 22.28 34.95 12.49
C GLU A 122 22.13 36.47 12.49
N ARG A 123 20.92 36.97 12.74
CA ARG A 123 20.63 38.41 12.83
C ARG A 123 21.02 39.02 14.19
N ASN A 124 21.61 38.25 15.10
CA ASN A 124 21.92 38.65 16.48
C ASN A 124 20.69 39.16 17.26
N GLN A 125 19.51 38.62 16.96
CA GLN A 125 18.24 38.97 17.59
C GLN A 125 17.80 37.94 18.64
N ALA A 126 18.40 36.75 18.64
CA ALA A 126 18.08 35.70 19.62
C ALA A 126 18.82 35.89 20.94
N SER A 127 18.10 35.87 22.06
CA SER A 127 18.72 35.74 23.37
C SER A 127 19.09 34.28 23.66
N ARG A 128 20.06 34.06 24.55
CA ARG A 128 20.41 32.72 25.06
C ARG A 128 19.16 31.95 25.55
N ALA A 129 18.26 32.63 26.26
CA ALA A 129 17.05 32.01 26.81
C ALA A 129 16.09 31.56 25.70
N ASP A 130 16.00 32.30 24.60
CA ASP A 130 15.16 31.95 23.47
C ASP A 130 15.70 30.74 22.72
N VAL A 131 17.02 30.70 22.49
CA VAL A 131 17.70 29.56 21.87
C VAL A 131 17.53 28.30 22.72
N HIS A 132 17.78 28.38 24.02
CA HIS A 132 17.60 27.24 24.93
C HIS A 132 16.14 26.73 24.91
N ARG A 133 15.15 27.64 24.90
CA ARG A 133 13.73 27.28 24.82
C ARG A 133 13.38 26.60 23.49
N ALA A 134 13.93 27.07 22.37
CA ALA A 134 13.73 26.48 21.07
C ALA A 134 14.32 25.07 20.97
N LEU A 135 15.53 24.85 21.48
CA LEU A 135 16.18 23.53 21.51
C LEU A 135 15.40 22.55 22.39
N LEU A 136 14.96 22.99 23.58
CA LEU A 136 14.15 22.16 24.46
C LEU A 136 12.81 21.76 23.82
N ARG A 137 12.12 22.71 23.16
CA ARG A 137 10.86 22.42 22.45
C ARG A 137 11.06 21.48 21.28
N THR A 138 12.13 21.67 20.51
CA THR A 138 12.51 20.78 19.40
C THR A 138 12.67 19.36 19.93
N ARG A 139 13.52 19.18 20.94
CA ARG A 139 13.77 17.88 21.58
C ARG A 139 12.48 17.22 22.09
N GLN A 140 11.69 17.95 22.88
CA GLN A 140 10.44 17.41 23.45
C GLN A 140 9.45 16.98 22.37
N THR A 141 9.31 17.79 21.32
CA THR A 141 8.41 17.47 20.20
C THR A 141 8.88 16.20 19.50
N LEU A 142 10.16 16.13 19.15
CA LEU A 142 10.73 14.96 18.46
C LEU A 142 10.56 13.68 19.27
N ILE A 143 10.79 13.70 20.58
CA ILE A 143 10.55 12.53 21.45
C ILE A 143 9.10 12.05 21.34
N VAL A 144 8.12 12.96 21.43
CA VAL A 144 6.70 12.60 21.33
C VAL A 144 6.36 12.01 19.96
N PHE A 145 6.90 12.59 18.89
CA PHE A 145 6.69 12.09 17.53
C PHE A 145 7.32 10.70 17.33
N THR A 146 8.54 10.48 17.83
CA THR A 146 9.23 9.20 17.79
C THR A 146 8.44 8.13 18.56
N ASP A 147 8.04 8.41 19.80
CA ASP A 147 7.25 7.47 20.61
C ASP A 147 5.92 7.12 19.94
N HIS A 148 5.27 8.11 19.33
CA HIS A 148 4.05 7.91 18.59
C HIS A 148 4.26 7.02 17.35
N LEU A 149 5.29 7.29 16.54
CA LEU A 149 5.66 6.46 15.39
C LEU A 149 5.94 5.00 15.81
N LEU A 150 6.79 4.81 16.84
CA LEU A 150 7.11 3.48 17.35
C LEU A 150 5.88 2.75 17.90
N SER A 151 4.94 3.48 18.53
CA SER A 151 3.68 2.91 19.01
C SER A 151 2.78 2.48 17.84
N MET A 152 2.64 3.31 16.81
CA MET A 152 1.92 2.95 15.58
C MET A 152 2.54 1.73 14.90
N LEU A 153 3.87 1.66 14.87
CA LEU A 153 4.59 0.52 14.29
C LEU A 153 4.34 -0.80 15.02
N ARG A 154 3.96 -0.76 16.30
CA ARG A 154 3.66 -1.99 17.06
C ARG A 154 2.19 -2.38 17.00
N SER A 155 1.30 -1.39 16.89
CA SER A 155 -0.12 -1.58 17.20
C SER A 155 -1.07 -1.45 16.01
N ARG A 156 -0.70 -0.71 14.96
CA ARG A 156 -1.62 -0.37 13.87
C ARG A 156 -1.50 -1.31 12.66
N PRO A 157 -2.63 -1.57 11.97
CA PRO A 157 -2.66 -2.32 10.72
C PRO A 157 -2.13 -1.48 9.55
N LEU A 158 -1.58 -2.15 8.53
CA LEU A 158 -0.87 -1.51 7.42
C LEU A 158 -1.65 -0.40 6.71
N ARG A 159 -2.94 -0.63 6.44
CA ARG A 159 -3.83 0.33 5.76
C ARG A 159 -3.87 1.71 6.45
N GLU A 160 -3.77 1.74 7.78
CA GLU A 160 -3.79 2.98 8.56
C GLU A 160 -2.43 3.68 8.53
N LEU A 161 -1.34 2.94 8.34
CA LEU A 161 0.00 3.50 8.18
C LEU A 161 0.16 4.17 6.81
N ILE A 162 -0.41 3.60 5.75
CA ILE A 162 -0.36 4.18 4.39
C ILE A 162 -0.98 5.59 4.37
N VAL A 163 -2.14 5.77 5.01
CA VAL A 163 -2.83 7.08 5.10
C VAL A 163 -2.00 8.11 5.87
N GLU A 164 -1.23 7.66 6.85
CA GLU A 164 -0.44 8.53 7.73
C GLU A 164 0.97 8.85 7.17
N GLN A 165 1.42 8.16 6.11
CA GLN A 165 2.80 8.24 5.59
C GLN A 165 3.25 9.67 5.22
N GLU A 166 2.37 10.47 4.60
CA GLU A 166 2.72 11.83 4.17
C GLU A 166 3.02 12.77 5.34
N ARG A 167 2.49 12.48 6.55
CA ARG A 167 2.63 13.36 7.72
C ARG A 167 3.97 13.27 8.43
N TYR A 168 4.76 12.22 8.17
CA TYR A 168 5.99 11.95 8.90
C TYR A 168 7.25 12.03 8.03
N ARG A 169 7.09 12.15 6.71
CA ARG A 169 8.21 12.23 5.78
C ARG A 169 8.79 13.64 5.74
N ASP A 170 9.97 13.82 6.32
CA ASP A 170 10.77 15.02 6.05
C ASP A 170 12.28 14.72 5.95
N PRO A 171 12.88 14.77 4.74
CA PRO A 171 14.28 14.43 4.53
C PRO A 171 15.25 15.50 5.05
N GLY A 172 14.78 16.69 5.44
CA GLY A 172 15.64 17.83 5.81
C GLY A 172 15.90 18.00 7.30
N LEU A 173 15.13 17.34 8.17
CA LEU A 173 15.11 17.61 9.61
C LEU A 173 16.47 17.45 10.28
N VAL A 174 17.13 16.29 10.11
CA VAL A 174 18.42 16.01 10.77
C VAL A 174 19.49 17.01 10.31
N GLN A 175 19.50 17.35 9.02
CA GLN A 175 20.42 18.35 8.48
C GLN A 175 20.17 19.72 9.12
N GLN A 176 18.93 20.18 9.18
CA GLN A 176 18.58 21.48 9.75
C GLN A 176 18.92 21.58 11.24
N VAL A 177 18.66 20.52 12.02
CA VAL A 177 19.03 20.48 13.44
C VAL A 177 20.55 20.48 13.60
N GLY A 178 21.28 19.76 12.75
CA GLY A 178 22.75 19.77 12.73
C GLY A 178 23.35 21.13 12.36
N GLU A 179 22.77 21.83 11.39
CA GLU A 179 23.15 23.21 11.04
C GLU A 179 22.91 24.17 12.21
N LEU A 180 21.73 24.08 12.86
CA LEU A 180 21.42 24.89 14.02
C LEU A 180 22.38 24.58 15.19
N GLN A 181 22.71 23.31 15.44
CA GLN A 181 23.65 22.92 16.48
C GLN A 181 25.02 23.59 16.27
N LYS A 182 25.58 23.53 15.05
CA LYS A 182 26.85 24.18 14.72
C LYS A 182 26.81 25.68 15.02
N LEU A 183 25.72 26.34 14.63
CA LEU A 183 25.52 27.77 14.85
C LEU A 183 25.40 28.11 16.35
N VAL A 184 24.66 27.29 17.11
CA VAL A 184 24.50 27.46 18.56
C VAL A 184 25.83 27.27 19.27
N VAL A 185 26.60 26.23 18.96
CA VAL A 185 27.91 25.99 19.59
C VAL A 185 28.89 27.14 19.32
N ALA A 186 28.85 27.71 18.12
CA ALA A 186 29.69 28.86 17.77
C ALA A 186 29.32 30.14 18.55
N ARG A 187 28.04 30.35 18.89
CA ARG A 187 27.53 31.61 19.48
C ARG A 187 27.25 31.53 20.99
N PHE A 188 26.85 30.36 21.47
CA PHE A 188 26.38 30.07 22.84
C PHE A 188 26.98 28.73 23.30
N GLN A 189 28.27 28.71 23.61
CA GLN A 189 29.02 27.49 23.96
C GLN A 189 28.38 26.70 25.12
N ASP A 190 27.78 27.39 26.08
CA ASP A 190 27.12 26.77 27.23
C ASP A 190 25.82 26.02 26.87
N LEU A 191 25.32 26.18 25.65
CA LEU A 191 24.15 25.47 25.10
C LEU A 191 24.53 24.26 24.23
N GLU A 192 25.81 23.88 24.19
CA GLU A 192 26.28 22.71 23.43
C GLU A 192 25.52 21.43 23.78
N ARG A 193 25.35 21.15 25.08
CA ARG A 193 24.66 19.94 25.54
C ARG A 193 23.18 19.93 25.09
N PRO A 194 22.35 20.96 25.38
CA PRO A 194 20.99 21.04 24.85
C PRO A 194 20.90 20.91 23.32
N ALA A 195 21.87 21.45 22.58
CA ALA A 195 21.88 21.36 21.12
C ALA A 195 22.20 19.94 20.63
N ARG A 196 23.14 19.25 21.29
CA ARG A 196 23.43 17.84 21.03
C ARG A 196 22.25 16.94 21.35
N GLU A 197 21.59 17.14 22.50
CA GLU A 197 20.41 16.35 22.88
C GLU A 197 19.24 16.54 21.89
N ALA A 198 19.08 17.72 21.30
CA ALA A 198 18.10 17.95 20.24
C ALA A 198 18.47 17.24 18.93
N LEU A 199 19.76 17.18 18.58
CA LEU A 199 20.24 16.44 17.41
C LEU A 199 20.06 14.92 17.58
N GLU A 200 20.36 14.39 18.75
CA GLU A 200 20.13 12.97 19.09
C GLU A 200 18.64 12.61 18.90
N SER A 201 17.72 13.41 19.44
CA SER A 201 16.29 13.18 19.24
C SER A 201 15.83 13.31 17.78
N ALA A 202 16.50 14.13 16.97
CA ALA A 202 16.22 14.21 15.53
C ALA A 202 16.68 12.96 14.78
N GLN A 203 17.82 12.39 15.19
CA GLN A 203 18.32 11.13 14.65
C GLN A 203 17.41 9.96 15.06
N ASP A 204 16.95 9.91 16.31
CA ASP A 204 15.99 8.89 16.77
C ASP A 204 14.68 8.95 15.98
N TYR A 205 14.16 10.16 15.74
CA TYR A 205 12.98 10.37 14.90
C TYR A 205 13.20 9.90 13.45
N ALA A 206 14.34 10.23 12.86
CA ALA A 206 14.69 9.78 11.52
C ALA A 206 14.80 8.25 11.45
N GLY A 207 15.38 7.61 12.48
CA GLY A 207 15.43 6.15 12.61
C GLY A 207 14.03 5.54 12.65
N ALA A 208 13.14 6.04 13.51
CA ALA A 208 11.76 5.57 13.58
C ALA A 208 10.97 5.79 12.27
N THR A 209 11.29 6.86 11.53
CA THR A 209 10.70 7.12 10.21
C THR A 209 11.21 6.12 9.17
N SER A 210 12.49 5.78 9.20
CA SER A 210 13.07 4.73 8.35
C SER A 210 12.44 3.37 8.65
N ASP A 211 12.37 2.97 9.92
CA ASP A 211 11.70 1.72 10.35
C ASP A 211 10.24 1.67 9.87
N PHE A 212 9.57 2.82 9.85
CA PHE A 212 8.22 2.94 9.34
C PHE A 212 8.14 2.75 7.82
N ILE A 213 9.05 3.36 7.07
CA ILE A 213 9.13 3.18 5.62
C ILE A 213 9.49 1.72 5.28
N ASP A 214 10.46 1.13 5.98
CA ASP A 214 10.88 -0.26 5.77
C ASP A 214 9.71 -1.21 6.02
N ARG A 215 8.95 -1.00 7.10
CA ARG A 215 7.73 -1.79 7.36
C ARG A 215 6.67 -1.60 6.27
N LEU A 216 6.49 -0.40 5.73
CA LEU A 216 5.58 -0.16 4.61
C LEU A 216 6.03 -0.91 3.35
N ILE A 217 7.33 -0.88 3.05
CA ILE A 217 7.93 -1.60 1.91
C ILE A 217 7.75 -3.11 2.09
N ASP A 218 8.14 -3.65 3.24
CA ASP A 218 7.99 -5.08 3.56
C ASP A 218 6.55 -5.54 3.42
N ALA A 219 5.61 -4.76 3.93
CA ALA A 219 4.21 -5.11 3.89
C ALA A 219 3.57 -4.94 2.50
N GLY A 220 4.06 -4.01 1.68
CA GLY A 220 3.71 -3.91 0.26
C GLY A 220 4.28 -5.05 -0.58
N ALA A 221 5.51 -5.46 -0.29
CA ALA A 221 6.13 -6.63 -0.90
C ALA A 221 5.38 -7.93 -0.54
N LEU A 222 4.97 -8.08 0.72
CA LEU A 222 4.22 -9.24 1.21
C LEU A 222 2.78 -9.31 0.66
N ASN A 223 2.07 -8.18 0.59
CA ASN A 223 0.65 -8.16 0.18
C ASN A 223 0.44 -7.94 -1.32
N ARG A 224 1.51 -7.78 -2.12
CA ARG A 224 1.46 -7.54 -3.58
C ARG A 224 0.51 -6.39 -3.96
N GLY A 225 0.27 -5.48 -3.02
CA GLY A 225 -0.65 -4.36 -3.15
C GLY A 225 0.11 -3.13 -3.58
N PHE A 226 -0.12 -2.67 -4.81
CA PHE A 226 0.38 -1.40 -5.31
C PHE A 226 -0.38 -0.18 -4.71
N ASP A 227 -1.07 -0.34 -3.59
CA ASP A 227 -1.69 0.77 -2.85
C ASP A 227 -0.67 1.50 -1.95
N LEU A 228 0.63 1.38 -2.23
CA LEU A 228 1.71 2.03 -1.48
C LEU A 228 1.81 3.53 -1.73
N PHE A 229 1.23 4.02 -2.83
CA PHE A 229 1.21 5.44 -3.18
C PHE A 229 -0.22 5.89 -3.48
N HIS A 230 -0.53 7.15 -3.16
CA HIS A 230 -1.78 7.74 -3.62
C HIS A 230 -1.82 7.83 -5.16
N PRO A 231 -3.01 7.75 -5.80
CA PRO A 231 -3.14 7.83 -7.26
C PRO A 231 -2.45 9.05 -7.89
N GLU A 232 -2.41 10.17 -7.16
CA GLU A 232 -1.74 11.39 -7.60
C GLU A 232 -0.21 11.24 -7.66
N GLN A 233 0.38 10.50 -6.73
CA GLN A 233 1.81 10.22 -6.69
C GLN A 233 2.22 9.26 -7.82
N TYR A 234 1.39 8.26 -8.12
CA TYR A 234 1.55 7.43 -9.33
C TYR A 234 1.51 8.28 -10.61
N ARG A 235 0.54 9.20 -10.69
CA ARG A 235 0.39 10.11 -11.83
C ARG A 235 1.60 11.02 -11.98
N ASP A 236 2.11 11.56 -10.88
CA ASP A 236 3.25 12.47 -10.88
C ASP A 236 4.56 11.75 -11.20
N ALA A 237 4.76 10.54 -10.67
CA ALA A 237 5.90 9.69 -11.02
C ALA A 237 5.88 9.33 -12.51
N ALA A 238 4.74 8.89 -13.04
CA ALA A 238 4.57 8.57 -14.46
C ALA A 238 4.81 9.78 -15.40
N LYS A 239 4.57 11.01 -14.91
CA LYS A 239 4.77 12.24 -15.70
C LYS A 239 6.19 12.80 -15.62
N LYS A 240 6.89 12.60 -14.51
CA LYS A 240 8.14 13.33 -14.18
C LYS A 240 9.38 12.45 -14.17
N ARG A 241 9.25 11.12 -14.18
CA ARG A 241 10.36 10.17 -14.07
C ARG A 241 10.56 9.38 -15.35
N SER A 242 11.80 8.98 -15.60
CA SER A 242 12.12 8.13 -16.75
C SER A 242 11.63 6.69 -16.54
N MET A 243 11.49 5.93 -17.62
CA MET A 243 11.12 4.51 -17.56
C MET A 243 12.13 3.69 -16.74
N GLU A 244 13.42 4.02 -16.82
CA GLU A 244 14.48 3.37 -16.05
C GLU A 244 14.37 3.67 -14.55
N GLU A 245 14.06 4.92 -14.18
CA GLU A 245 13.83 5.30 -12.77
C GLU A 245 12.60 4.60 -12.18
N LEU A 246 11.55 4.41 -12.99
CA LEU A 246 10.34 3.68 -12.58
C LEU A 246 10.60 2.17 -12.47
N ALA A 247 11.35 1.60 -13.41
CA ALA A 247 11.70 0.17 -13.45
C ALA A 247 12.68 -0.23 -12.33
N ALA A 248 13.53 0.69 -11.87
CA ALA A 248 14.49 0.44 -10.79
C ALA A 248 13.82 -0.02 -9.47
N VAL A 249 12.59 0.43 -9.21
CA VAL A 249 11.81 0.02 -8.03
C VAL A 249 11.46 -1.48 -8.09
N PHE A 250 11.23 -1.99 -9.30
CA PHE A 250 10.87 -3.39 -9.52
C PHE A 250 12.07 -4.32 -9.55
N THR A 251 13.30 -3.81 -9.58
CA THR A 251 14.52 -4.64 -9.58
C THR A 251 14.73 -5.37 -8.25
N HIS A 252 14.09 -4.88 -7.17
CA HIS A 252 14.09 -5.51 -5.84
C HIS A 252 12.77 -6.21 -5.51
N VAL A 253 11.74 -6.06 -6.34
CA VAL A 253 10.49 -6.80 -6.22
C VAL A 253 10.68 -8.13 -6.92
N VAL A 254 11.01 -9.16 -6.15
CA VAL A 254 10.97 -10.54 -6.65
C VAL A 254 9.52 -10.82 -7.02
N ALA A 255 9.22 -10.81 -8.32
CA ALA A 255 7.94 -11.24 -8.84
C ALA A 255 7.83 -12.76 -8.65
N ASP A 256 7.48 -13.20 -7.45
CA ASP A 256 7.01 -14.57 -7.26
C ASP A 256 5.71 -14.76 -8.05
N PRO A 257 5.50 -15.95 -8.64
CA PRO A 257 4.34 -16.23 -9.47
C PRO A 257 3.05 -15.84 -8.74
N PRO A 258 2.01 -15.38 -9.47
CA PRO A 258 0.78 -14.87 -8.87
C PRO A 258 0.26 -15.84 -7.82
N ASP A 259 0.02 -15.33 -6.60
CA ASP A 259 -0.78 -16.06 -5.62
C ASP A 259 -2.15 -16.20 -6.26
N LEU A 260 -2.50 -17.43 -6.64
CA LEU A 260 -3.68 -17.71 -7.44
C LEU A 260 -4.98 -17.35 -6.70
N GLY A 261 -4.91 -16.94 -5.42
CA GLY A 261 -6.08 -16.68 -4.58
C GLY A 261 -6.90 -17.94 -4.32
N ILE A 262 -6.39 -19.10 -4.76
CA ILE A 262 -7.00 -20.40 -4.58
C ILE A 262 -6.33 -21.02 -3.36
N SER A 263 -7.06 -21.07 -2.25
CA SER A 263 -6.60 -21.83 -1.10
C SER A 263 -6.43 -23.30 -1.50
N PRO A 264 -5.47 -24.05 -0.93
CA PRO A 264 -5.33 -25.48 -1.20
C PRO A 264 -6.64 -26.25 -1.00
N ALA A 265 -7.48 -25.81 -0.05
CA ALA A 265 -8.80 -26.36 0.18
C ALA A 265 -9.78 -26.09 -0.98
N ALA A 266 -9.80 -24.88 -1.54
CA ALA A 266 -10.64 -24.53 -2.69
C ALA A 266 -10.21 -25.29 -3.96
N LEU A 267 -8.91 -25.55 -4.12
CA LEU A 267 -8.40 -26.39 -5.22
C LEU A 267 -8.87 -27.84 -5.06
N ILE A 268 -8.82 -28.38 -3.84
CA ILE A 268 -9.29 -29.75 -3.55
C ILE A 268 -10.80 -29.85 -3.79
N GLU A 269 -11.61 -28.90 -3.31
CA GLU A 269 -13.05 -28.87 -3.57
C GLU A 269 -13.38 -28.78 -5.07
N ALA A 270 -12.66 -27.94 -5.81
CA ALA A 270 -12.86 -27.83 -7.26
C ALA A 270 -12.46 -29.12 -7.99
N VAL A 271 -11.39 -29.78 -7.57
CA VAL A 271 -10.95 -31.06 -8.12
C VAL A 271 -11.94 -32.18 -7.78
N GLU A 272 -12.50 -32.20 -6.57
CA GLU A 272 -13.54 -33.16 -6.17
C GLU A 272 -14.85 -32.92 -6.93
N ALA A 273 -15.25 -31.65 -7.13
CA ALA A 273 -16.44 -31.29 -7.90
C ALA A 273 -16.32 -31.61 -9.40
N LEU A 274 -15.10 -31.53 -9.96
CA LEU A 274 -14.80 -31.88 -11.35
C LEU A 274 -14.43 -33.36 -11.52
N SER A 275 -14.21 -34.08 -10.43
CA SER A 275 -13.98 -35.52 -10.47
C SER A 275 -15.30 -36.22 -10.81
N PRO A 276 -15.32 -37.12 -11.81
CA PRO A 276 -16.54 -37.79 -12.23
C PRO A 276 -17.08 -38.67 -11.10
N THR A 277 -18.05 -38.15 -10.34
CA THR A 277 -18.81 -38.85 -9.32
C THR A 277 -19.97 -39.58 -10.00
N GLY A 278 -19.62 -40.61 -10.77
CA GLY A 278 -20.61 -41.48 -11.39
C GLY A 278 -20.03 -42.88 -11.56
N PRO A 279 -20.74 -43.95 -11.14
CA PRO A 279 -20.34 -45.28 -11.52
C PRO A 279 -20.40 -45.39 -13.04
N LEU A 280 -19.33 -45.90 -13.66
CA LEU A 280 -19.29 -46.23 -15.09
C LEU A 280 -20.52 -47.07 -15.45
N PRO A 281 -21.29 -46.72 -16.50
CA PRO A 281 -22.39 -47.55 -16.95
C PRO A 281 -21.84 -48.90 -17.41
N GLY A 282 -22.19 -49.96 -16.67
CA GLY A 282 -21.74 -51.34 -16.94
C GLY A 282 -20.91 -52.01 -15.85
N ALA A 283 -20.77 -51.43 -14.65
CA ALA A 283 -20.13 -52.11 -13.53
C ALA A 283 -20.82 -53.46 -13.21
N PRO A 284 -20.13 -54.62 -13.26
CA PRO A 284 -20.71 -55.91 -12.92
C PRO A 284 -21.09 -55.95 -11.43
N PRO A 285 -22.11 -56.73 -11.03
CA PRO A 285 -22.48 -56.87 -9.63
C PRO A 285 -21.30 -57.42 -8.80
N PRO A 286 -21.19 -57.03 -7.51
CA PRO A 286 -20.05 -57.43 -6.68
C PRO A 286 -19.99 -58.95 -6.60
N ARG A 287 -18.85 -59.52 -7.02
CA ARG A 287 -18.58 -60.96 -6.87
C ARG A 287 -18.39 -61.27 -5.38
N PRO A 288 -18.86 -62.43 -4.90
CA PRO A 288 -18.61 -62.87 -3.54
C PRO A 288 -17.10 -63.01 -3.30
N GLU A 289 -16.68 -62.60 -2.10
CA GLU A 289 -15.30 -62.58 -1.62
C GLU A 289 -14.61 -63.91 -1.90
N ARG A 290 -13.74 -63.89 -2.90
CA ARG A 290 -12.73 -64.90 -3.11
C ARG A 290 -11.42 -64.17 -2.86
N ASP A 291 -10.59 -64.72 -1.97
CA ASP A 291 -9.27 -64.20 -1.60
C ASP A 291 -8.55 -63.67 -2.85
N ALA A 292 -8.66 -62.37 -3.07
CA ALA A 292 -7.84 -61.68 -4.04
C ALA A 292 -6.46 -61.54 -3.38
N PRO A 293 -5.35 -61.73 -4.11
CA PRO A 293 -4.05 -61.26 -3.62
C PRO A 293 -4.25 -59.82 -3.17
N GLN A 294 -3.72 -59.46 -1.99
CA GLN A 294 -3.69 -58.08 -1.52
C GLN A 294 -2.85 -57.25 -2.50
N ASP A 295 -3.45 -56.87 -3.63
CA ASP A 295 -2.86 -55.90 -4.55
C ASP A 295 -2.85 -54.59 -3.78
N ASN A 296 -1.64 -54.18 -3.42
CA ASN A 296 -1.40 -52.98 -2.65
C ASN A 296 -2.01 -51.79 -3.41
N PRO A 297 -2.99 -51.06 -2.84
CA PRO A 297 -3.67 -49.96 -3.52
C PRO A 297 -2.72 -48.86 -4.02
N LEU A 298 -1.51 -48.78 -3.45
CA LEU A 298 -0.44 -47.89 -3.90
C LEU A 298 0.13 -48.29 -5.27
N ARG A 299 0.19 -49.59 -5.60
CA ARG A 299 0.66 -50.09 -6.91
C ARG A 299 -0.32 -49.72 -8.03
N ASP A 300 -1.62 -49.77 -7.75
CA ASP A 300 -2.65 -49.35 -8.70
C ASP A 300 -2.66 -47.84 -8.96
N ILE A 301 -2.42 -47.03 -7.92
CA ILE A 301 -2.25 -45.58 -8.07
C ILE A 301 -0.99 -45.26 -8.88
N ALA A 302 0.13 -45.93 -8.61
CA ALA A 302 1.38 -45.75 -9.35
C ALA A 302 1.22 -46.12 -10.83
N ARG A 303 0.55 -47.25 -11.13
CA ARG A 303 0.25 -47.69 -12.49
C ARG A 303 -0.63 -46.69 -13.25
N LYS A 304 -1.71 -46.21 -12.64
CA LYS A 304 -2.59 -45.18 -13.22
C LYS A 304 -1.85 -43.86 -13.46
N GLY A 305 -0.95 -43.47 -12.55
CA GLY A 305 -0.08 -42.30 -12.70
C GLY A 305 0.87 -42.44 -13.90
N GLN A 306 1.47 -43.62 -14.08
CA GLN A 306 2.36 -43.91 -15.19
C GLN A 306 1.62 -43.95 -16.54
N GLU A 307 0.43 -44.56 -16.59
CA GLU A 307 -0.44 -44.56 -17.79
C GLU A 307 -0.84 -43.13 -18.19
N ARG A 308 -1.23 -42.29 -17.21
CA ARG A 308 -1.57 -40.88 -17.44
C ARG A 308 -0.38 -40.08 -17.94
N ARG A 309 0.80 -40.28 -17.35
CA ARG A 309 2.04 -39.63 -17.82
C ARG A 309 2.39 -40.05 -19.25
N ARG A 310 2.19 -41.31 -19.62
CA ARG A 310 2.41 -41.79 -21.00
C ARG A 310 1.45 -41.11 -21.99
N GLN A 311 0.17 -41.01 -21.63
CA GLN A 311 -0.82 -40.31 -22.46
C GLN A 311 -0.46 -38.83 -22.67
N MET A 312 0.03 -38.15 -21.63
CA MET A 312 0.47 -36.75 -21.74
C MET A 312 1.69 -36.59 -22.67
N LEU A 313 2.64 -37.53 -22.63
CA LEU A 313 3.80 -37.55 -23.54
C LEU A 313 3.36 -37.81 -24.98
N GLU A 314 2.47 -38.77 -25.21
CA GLU A 314 1.90 -39.06 -26.53
C GLU A 314 1.14 -37.84 -27.09
N GLN A 315 0.43 -37.10 -26.24
CA GLN A 315 -0.28 -35.88 -26.61
C GLN A 315 0.68 -34.73 -26.96
N ALA A 316 1.77 -34.56 -26.22
CA ALA A 316 2.81 -33.58 -26.55
C ALA A 316 3.47 -33.88 -27.90
N GLU A 317 3.74 -35.16 -28.17
CA GLU A 317 4.29 -35.61 -29.46
C GLU A 317 3.30 -35.40 -30.61
N LEU A 318 2.01 -35.65 -30.39
CA LEU A 318 0.98 -35.41 -31.41
C LEU A 318 0.88 -33.93 -31.79
N ILE A 319 1.06 -33.02 -30.83
CA ILE A 319 1.01 -31.56 -31.05
C ILE A 319 2.26 -31.07 -31.77
N LEU A 320 3.44 -31.57 -31.40
CA LEU A 320 4.70 -31.22 -32.08
C LEU A 320 4.76 -31.80 -33.50
N GLY A 321 4.27 -33.02 -33.69
CA GLY A 321 4.42 -33.75 -34.95
C GLY A 321 5.88 -33.85 -35.36
N GLU A 322 6.19 -33.46 -36.59
CA GLU A 322 7.57 -33.43 -37.11
C GLU A 322 8.33 -32.14 -36.76
N HIS A 323 7.73 -31.21 -36.00
CA HIS A 323 8.34 -29.92 -35.68
C HIS A 323 9.08 -29.97 -34.34
N ASP A 324 10.27 -29.39 -34.28
CA ASP A 324 11.03 -29.25 -33.03
C ASP A 324 10.45 -28.17 -32.10
N SER A 325 9.63 -27.28 -32.64
CA SER A 325 8.98 -26.20 -31.90
C SER A 325 7.71 -25.75 -32.61
N ILE A 326 6.63 -25.53 -31.85
CA ILE A 326 5.36 -25.03 -32.36
C ILE A 326 4.73 -24.01 -31.40
N ASP A 327 4.13 -22.96 -31.96
CA ASP A 327 3.30 -22.03 -31.21
C ASP A 327 1.90 -22.65 -31.03
N ILE A 328 1.50 -22.88 -29.79
CA ILE A 328 0.22 -23.52 -29.45
C ILE A 328 -0.83 -22.49 -29.00
N THR A 329 -0.54 -21.20 -29.08
CA THR A 329 -1.42 -20.13 -28.59
C THR A 329 -2.80 -20.18 -29.26
N ASP A 330 -2.82 -20.34 -30.59
CA ASP A 330 -4.06 -20.43 -31.36
C ASP A 330 -4.83 -21.73 -31.04
N LEU A 331 -4.12 -22.84 -30.82
CA LEU A 331 -4.71 -24.12 -30.42
C LEU A 331 -5.38 -24.02 -29.04
N LEU A 332 -4.73 -23.35 -28.08
CA LEU A 332 -5.29 -23.13 -26.74
C LEU A 332 -6.55 -22.27 -26.79
N ARG A 333 -6.57 -21.26 -27.67
CA ARG A 333 -7.74 -20.41 -27.90
C ARG A 333 -8.90 -21.19 -28.51
N ASP A 334 -8.65 -21.99 -29.54
CA ASP A 334 -9.70 -22.75 -30.24
C ASP A 334 -10.37 -23.80 -29.34
N LEU A 335 -9.66 -24.29 -28.32
CA LEU A 335 -10.18 -25.23 -27.33
C LEU A 335 -11.04 -24.57 -26.23
N GLY A 336 -11.09 -23.23 -26.17
CA GLY A 336 -11.77 -22.49 -25.11
C GLY A 336 -11.12 -22.65 -23.73
N TRP A 337 -11.63 -21.94 -22.73
CA TRP A 337 -11.00 -21.87 -21.39
C TRP A 337 -10.75 -23.25 -20.73
N PRO A 338 -11.77 -24.11 -20.52
CA PRO A 338 -11.55 -25.37 -19.81
C PRO A 338 -10.69 -26.37 -20.60
N GLY A 339 -10.78 -26.37 -21.94
CA GLY A 339 -9.99 -27.24 -22.80
C GLY A 339 -8.53 -26.81 -22.89
N GLY A 340 -8.29 -25.52 -23.11
CA GLY A 340 -6.96 -24.93 -23.19
C GLY A 340 -6.19 -25.08 -21.87
N MET A 341 -6.81 -24.79 -20.72
CA MET A 341 -6.15 -24.93 -19.42
C MET A 341 -5.78 -26.37 -19.09
N ARG A 342 -6.64 -27.34 -19.45
CA ARG A 342 -6.34 -28.76 -19.26
C ARG A 342 -5.14 -29.19 -20.09
N LEU A 343 -5.13 -28.83 -21.37
CA LEU A 343 -4.01 -29.12 -22.26
C LEU A 343 -2.71 -28.48 -21.78
N LEU A 344 -2.76 -27.20 -21.38
CA LEU A 344 -1.60 -26.49 -20.86
C LEU A 344 -1.05 -27.15 -19.59
N THR A 345 -1.93 -27.56 -18.67
CA THR A 345 -1.54 -28.25 -17.42
C THR A 345 -0.91 -29.61 -17.70
N ASP A 346 -1.48 -30.37 -18.64
CA ASP A 346 -0.96 -31.67 -19.05
C ASP A 346 0.44 -31.51 -19.68
N LEU A 347 0.66 -30.48 -20.53
CA LEU A 347 1.96 -30.17 -21.12
C LEU A 347 2.99 -29.67 -20.10
N ILE A 348 2.61 -28.81 -19.15
CA ILE A 348 3.48 -28.35 -18.06
C ILE A 348 3.90 -29.52 -17.18
N SER A 349 3.01 -30.49 -16.92
CA SER A 349 3.29 -31.66 -16.07
C SER A 349 4.35 -32.60 -16.67
N VAL A 350 4.54 -32.56 -17.99
CA VAL A 350 5.59 -33.30 -18.70
C VAL A 350 6.74 -32.40 -19.17
N SER A 351 6.74 -31.14 -18.76
CA SER A 351 7.80 -30.16 -19.07
C SER A 351 8.75 -29.96 -17.90
N GLY A 352 10.02 -29.67 -18.20
CA GLY A 352 11.03 -29.41 -17.18
C GLY A 352 12.46 -29.49 -17.71
N PRO A 353 13.46 -29.05 -16.93
CA PRO A 353 14.86 -29.02 -17.36
C PRO A 353 15.42 -30.39 -17.74
N ASP A 354 14.91 -31.46 -17.09
CA ASP A 354 15.27 -32.87 -17.33
C ASP A 354 14.15 -33.67 -18.01
N ALA A 355 13.17 -32.99 -18.61
CA ALA A 355 12.03 -33.61 -19.30
C ALA A 355 12.19 -33.53 -20.83
N PRO A 356 11.55 -34.41 -21.60
CA PRO A 356 11.69 -34.46 -23.06
C PRO A 356 11.11 -33.23 -23.78
N TYR A 357 10.22 -32.48 -23.11
CA TYR A 357 9.56 -31.31 -23.65
C TYR A 357 9.76 -30.11 -22.73
N GLU A 358 9.69 -28.91 -23.30
CA GLU A 358 9.70 -27.68 -22.53
C GLU A 358 8.65 -26.73 -23.12
N VAL A 359 7.84 -26.16 -22.25
CA VAL A 359 6.84 -25.14 -22.58
C VAL A 359 7.41 -23.79 -22.19
N LYS A 360 7.50 -22.87 -23.16
CA LYS A 360 7.91 -21.48 -22.95
C LYS A 360 6.74 -20.55 -23.15
N MET A 361 6.43 -19.76 -22.13
CA MET A 361 5.53 -18.63 -22.21
C MET A 361 6.37 -17.38 -22.40
N THR A 362 6.12 -16.61 -23.45
CA THR A 362 6.86 -15.35 -23.69
C THR A 362 6.11 -14.15 -23.12
N ASP A 363 6.81 -13.02 -23.03
CA ASP A 363 6.23 -11.73 -22.61
C ASP A 363 5.23 -11.16 -23.64
N GLY A 364 5.08 -11.82 -24.80
CA GLY A 364 4.09 -11.48 -25.81
C GLY A 364 2.69 -11.83 -25.33
N PHE A 365 1.77 -10.88 -25.42
CA PHE A 365 0.44 -11.00 -24.82
C PHE A 365 -0.67 -10.77 -25.85
N PHE A 366 -1.62 -11.70 -25.92
CA PHE A 366 -2.81 -11.58 -26.75
C PHE A 366 -4.00 -11.07 -25.91
N VAL A 367 -4.62 -9.99 -26.37
CA VAL A 367 -5.85 -9.42 -25.77
C VAL A 367 -6.98 -9.49 -26.78
N HIS A 368 -7.98 -10.34 -26.52
CA HIS A 368 -9.19 -10.43 -27.33
C HIS A 368 -10.44 -10.29 -26.45
N PRO A 369 -10.99 -9.07 -26.30
CA PRO A 369 -12.08 -8.78 -25.37
C PRO A 369 -13.43 -9.43 -25.73
N ALA A 370 -13.53 -10.09 -26.89
CA ALA A 370 -14.75 -10.74 -27.37
C ALA A 370 -14.74 -12.27 -27.21
N GLU A 371 -13.65 -12.85 -26.67
CA GLU A 371 -13.45 -14.30 -26.56
C GLU A 371 -13.35 -14.75 -25.10
N GLU A 372 -13.63 -16.04 -24.83
CA GLU A 372 -13.55 -16.62 -23.48
C GLU A 372 -12.14 -16.54 -22.89
N MET A 373 -11.10 -16.66 -23.73
CA MET A 373 -9.72 -16.39 -23.35
C MET A 373 -9.35 -14.94 -23.64
N THR A 374 -9.79 -14.03 -22.77
CA THR A 374 -9.57 -12.59 -22.95
C THR A 374 -8.08 -12.20 -22.92
N TYR A 375 -7.27 -13.00 -22.24
CA TYR A 375 -5.90 -12.71 -21.81
C TYR A 375 -5.06 -13.98 -21.95
N LEU A 376 -4.13 -14.05 -22.91
CA LEU A 376 -3.27 -15.22 -23.12
C LEU A 376 -1.84 -14.82 -23.51
N SER A 377 -0.86 -15.24 -22.71
CA SER A 377 0.55 -15.16 -23.10
C SER A 377 0.84 -16.12 -24.26
N GLN A 378 1.72 -15.73 -25.18
CA GLN A 378 2.12 -16.61 -26.27
C GLN A 378 2.82 -17.85 -25.69
N VAL A 379 2.29 -19.04 -26.01
CA VAL A 379 2.80 -20.32 -25.52
C VAL A 379 3.44 -21.10 -26.65
N ARG A 380 4.71 -21.46 -26.47
CA ARG A 380 5.47 -22.29 -27.40
C ARG A 380 5.85 -23.59 -26.74
N LEU A 381 5.59 -24.70 -27.42
CA LEU A 381 6.05 -26.03 -27.06
C LEU A 381 7.27 -26.36 -27.91
N HIS A 382 8.35 -26.82 -27.29
CA HIS A 382 9.53 -27.30 -28.02
C HIS A 382 10.10 -28.58 -27.41
N ARG A 383 10.76 -29.37 -28.27
CA ARG A 383 11.49 -30.57 -27.85
C ARG A 383 12.74 -30.13 -27.10
N ASN A 384 13.02 -30.74 -25.95
CA ASN A 384 14.22 -30.41 -25.19
C ASN A 384 15.46 -30.99 -25.90
N PRO A 385 16.40 -30.15 -26.37
CA PRO A 385 17.56 -30.62 -27.13
C PRO A 385 18.54 -31.47 -26.29
N LYS A 386 18.44 -31.41 -24.95
CA LYS A 386 19.21 -32.27 -24.05
C LYS A 386 18.68 -33.71 -24.00
N TRP A 387 17.47 -33.92 -24.50
CA TRP A 387 16.83 -35.22 -24.59
C TRP A 387 16.95 -35.77 -26.02
N GLY A 388 18.04 -36.49 -26.29
CA GLY A 388 18.24 -37.17 -27.58
C GLY A 388 17.35 -38.41 -27.73
N PRO A 389 17.06 -38.88 -28.96
CA PRO A 389 16.25 -40.08 -29.20
C PRO A 389 16.86 -41.37 -28.61
N ASP A 390 18.15 -41.37 -28.24
CA ASP A 390 18.83 -42.48 -27.56
C ASP A 390 18.63 -42.50 -26.02
N ALA A 391 17.94 -41.51 -25.42
CA ALA A 391 17.63 -41.49 -23.99
C ALA A 391 16.35 -42.28 -23.63
N ALA A 392 15.76 -43.00 -24.59
CA ALA A 392 14.51 -43.73 -24.44
C ALA A 392 14.63 -45.09 -23.70
N GLU A 393 15.79 -45.44 -23.13
CA GLU A 393 15.86 -46.48 -22.10
C GLU A 393 15.48 -45.88 -20.74
N TYR A 394 14.17 -45.83 -20.52
CA TYR A 394 13.56 -45.57 -19.23
C TYR A 394 14.10 -46.58 -18.20
N HIS A 395 14.97 -46.12 -17.31
CA HIS A 395 15.27 -46.85 -16.07
C HIS A 395 14.07 -46.69 -15.13
N PRO A 396 13.33 -47.77 -14.81
CA PRO A 396 12.31 -47.70 -13.77
C PRO A 396 12.96 -47.27 -12.46
N LEU A 397 12.28 -46.39 -11.72
CA LEU A 397 12.65 -46.06 -10.34
C LEU A 397 12.83 -47.37 -9.55
N PRO A 398 13.88 -47.49 -8.70
CA PRO A 398 14.09 -48.69 -7.91
C PRO A 398 12.86 -48.95 -7.04
N GLU A 399 12.38 -50.19 -7.06
CA GLU A 399 11.30 -50.65 -6.18
C GLU A 399 11.64 -50.30 -4.73
N PRO A 400 10.67 -49.84 -3.91
CA PRO A 400 10.89 -49.65 -2.49
C PRO A 400 11.21 -51.02 -1.86
N ASP A 401 12.37 -51.06 -1.21
CA ASP A 401 13.00 -52.19 -0.54
C ASP A 401 12.00 -52.98 0.34
N GLU A 402 11.59 -54.17 -0.12
CA GLU A 402 10.93 -55.17 0.72
C GLU A 402 11.98 -55.80 1.64
N GLY A 403 12.22 -55.21 2.81
CA GLY A 403 13.09 -55.87 3.80
C GLY A 403 13.54 -55.02 4.97
N ASN A 404 12.65 -54.75 5.93
CA ASN A 404 13.09 -54.76 7.33
C ASN A 404 11.93 -55.08 8.28
N ASP A 405 11.59 -56.37 8.31
CA ASP A 405 10.95 -56.99 9.46
C ASP A 405 11.99 -57.11 10.59
N ILE A 406 11.73 -56.38 11.66
CA ILE A 406 11.88 -56.74 13.08
C ILE A 406 12.76 -57.96 13.37
N SER A 407 13.82 -57.72 14.15
CA SER A 407 14.23 -58.59 15.26
C SER A 407 14.44 -57.77 16.51
#